data_AF-A0A2Z3H6A9-F1
#
_entry.id   AF-A0A2Z3H6A9-F1
#
_cell.length_a   1.000
_cell.length_b   1.000
_cell.length_c   1.000
_cell.angle_alpha   90.00
_cell.angle_beta   90.00
_cell.angle_gamma   90.00
#
_symmetry.space_group_name_H-M   'P 1'
#
loop_
_entity.id
_entity.type
_entity.pdbx_description
1 polymer ?
#
loop_
_entity_poly.entity_id
_entity_poly.type
_entity_poly.pdbx_seq_one_letter_code
_entity_poly.pdbx_strand_id
1 'polypeptide(L)'
;MLPVVNCNRCGQSVAVGSDTRYVTCAHCRTPLVVIRTDSSAFTDVAARQKELERVDSEWEEEKRREHSSRDKNGNWRTPDEFLEPAIGSGILVVFTFFALFVMMLRDRRYEGLPVLVLLVVPFGLMIADAVRKARRYWRAESRYRARRTAIEHRPPDVW
;
A
#
# COMPACT_ATOMS: atom_id res chain seq x y z
N MET A 1 -24.62 18.37 25.67
CA MET A 1 -24.28 19.46 24.73
C MET A 1 -24.09 18.84 23.35
N LEU A 2 -24.72 19.40 22.31
CA LEU A 2 -24.50 18.92 20.95
C LEU A 2 -23.15 19.46 20.45
N PRO A 3 -22.24 18.61 19.96
CA PRO A 3 -21.00 19.10 19.34
C PRO A 3 -21.34 19.91 18.09
N VAL A 4 -20.74 21.10 17.99
CA VAL A 4 -20.84 21.97 16.82
C VAL A 4 -19.59 21.79 15.98
N VAL A 5 -19.77 21.52 14.70
CA VAL A 5 -18.68 21.36 13.73
C VAL A 5 -18.91 22.28 12.54
N ASN A 6 -17.84 22.74 11.91
CA ASN A 6 -17.94 23.60 10.74
C ASN A 6 -18.16 22.77 9.48
N CYS A 7 -18.99 23.27 8.57
CA CYS A 7 -19.16 22.70 7.24
C CYS A 7 -17.87 22.87 6.43
N ASN A 8 -17.31 21.77 5.94
CA ASN A 8 -16.07 21.79 5.13
C ASN A 8 -16.25 22.42 3.73
N ARG A 9 -17.49 22.74 3.32
CA ARG A 9 -17.78 23.42 2.05
C ARG A 9 -17.97 24.93 2.21
N CYS A 10 -18.79 25.38 3.17
CA CYS A 10 -19.14 26.80 3.31
C CYS A 10 -18.68 27.46 4.63
N GLY A 11 -18.10 26.69 5.56
CA GLY A 11 -17.65 27.19 6.87
C GLY A 11 -18.74 27.40 7.91
N GLN A 12 -20.03 27.32 7.56
CA GLN A 12 -21.14 27.50 8.50
C GLN A 12 -21.10 26.44 9.61
N SER A 13 -21.41 26.85 10.84
CA SER A 13 -21.58 25.93 11.97
C SER A 13 -22.80 25.03 11.78
N VAL A 14 -22.62 23.73 11.98
CA VAL A 14 -23.67 22.71 11.88
C VAL A 14 -23.73 21.99 13.23
N ALA A 15 -24.91 21.96 13.84
CA ALA A 15 -25.15 21.17 15.03
C ALA A 15 -25.29 19.69 14.65
N VAL A 16 -24.49 18.84 15.26
CA VAL A 16 -24.43 17.42 14.93
C VAL A 16 -24.77 16.61 16.18
N GLY A 17 -25.65 15.62 16.04
CA GLY A 17 -25.97 14.68 17.11
C GLY A 17 -24.74 13.87 17.52
N SER A 18 -24.68 13.40 18.77
CA SER A 18 -23.54 12.60 19.25
C SER A 18 -23.28 11.36 18.39
N ASP A 19 -24.33 10.77 17.82
CA ASP A 19 -24.28 9.53 17.03
C ASP A 19 -24.64 9.71 15.53
N THR A 20 -24.80 10.94 15.05
CA THR A 20 -25.16 11.16 13.64
C THR A 20 -23.93 11.06 12.74
N ARG A 21 -23.93 10.10 11.81
CA ARG A 21 -22.87 9.89 10.80
C ARG A 21 -23.00 10.79 9.57
N TYR A 22 -24.23 11.14 9.20
CA TYR A 22 -24.51 11.98 8.03
C TYR A 22 -25.33 13.19 8.47
N VAL A 23 -25.01 14.35 7.91
CA VAL A 23 -25.74 15.60 8.16
C VAL A 23 -25.79 16.43 6.88
N THR A 24 -26.88 17.12 6.65
CA THR A 24 -26.99 18.06 5.53
C THR A 24 -26.80 19.48 6.06
N CYS A 25 -25.88 20.24 5.47
CA CYS A 25 -25.72 21.65 5.85
C CYS A 25 -26.99 22.44 5.53
N ALA A 26 -27.57 23.13 6.51
CA ALA A 26 -28.77 23.94 6.30
C ALA A 26 -28.54 25.12 5.33
N HIS A 27 -27.30 25.61 5.21
CA HIS A 27 -26.96 26.76 4.38
C HIS A 27 -26.71 26.38 2.92
N CYS A 28 -25.73 25.51 2.65
CA CYS A 28 -25.36 25.11 1.30
C CYS A 28 -26.04 23.81 0.81
N ARG A 29 -26.92 23.21 1.62
CA ARG A 29 -27.65 21.95 1.33
C ARG A 29 -26.78 20.77 0.90
N THR A 30 -25.48 20.83 1.21
CA THR A 30 -24.54 19.78 0.83
C THR A 30 -24.62 18.63 1.84
N PRO A 31 -24.72 17.37 1.38
CA PRO A 31 -24.62 16.21 2.25
C PRO A 31 -23.19 16.05 2.74
N LEU A 32 -23.03 15.99 4.05
CA LEU A 32 -21.75 15.88 4.74
C LEU A 32 -21.69 14.57 5.54
N VAL A 33 -20.50 13.97 5.56
CA VAL A 33 -20.13 12.88 6.45
C VAL A 33 -19.45 13.47 7.67
N VAL A 34 -19.85 13.03 8.86
CA VAL A 34 -19.22 13.42 10.13
C VAL A 34 -18.15 12.39 10.45
N ILE A 35 -16.90 12.82 10.48
CA ILE A 35 -15.76 11.99 10.85
C ILE A 35 -15.36 12.37 12.27
N ARG A 36 -15.35 11.38 13.16
CA ARG A 36 -14.98 11.54 14.58
C ARG A 36 -13.67 10.79 14.82
N THR A 37 -12.69 11.48 15.38
CA THR A 37 -11.47 10.92 15.94
C THR A 37 -11.51 11.10 17.46
N ASP A 38 -10.60 10.44 18.19
CA ASP A 38 -10.55 10.52 19.66
C ASP A 38 -10.40 11.95 20.19
N SER A 39 -9.83 12.85 19.37
CA SER A 39 -9.53 14.24 19.74
C SER A 39 -10.32 15.30 18.96
N SER A 40 -11.06 14.96 17.91
CA SER A 40 -11.74 15.96 17.08
C SER A 40 -12.92 15.40 16.27
N ALA A 41 -13.85 16.27 15.89
CA ALA A 41 -14.88 15.93 14.92
C ALA A 41 -14.87 16.95 13.79
N PHE A 42 -14.87 16.48 12.55
CA PHE A 42 -14.91 17.32 11.35
C PHE A 42 -15.91 16.78 10.34
N THR A 43 -16.32 17.62 9.40
CA THR A 43 -17.21 17.20 8.31
C THR A 43 -16.44 17.05 7.01
N ASP A 44 -16.86 16.17 6.13
CA ASP A 44 -16.38 16.11 4.75
C ASP A 44 -17.54 15.92 3.77
N VAL A 45 -17.34 16.22 2.50
CA VAL A 45 -18.37 16.08 1.46
C VAL A 45 -18.63 14.60 1.20
N ALA A 46 -19.88 14.17 1.33
CA ALA A 46 -20.24 12.74 1.20
C ALA A 46 -19.88 12.16 -0.18
N ALA A 47 -19.97 12.96 -1.25
CA ALA A 47 -19.57 12.55 -2.59
C ALA A 47 -18.08 12.22 -2.68
N ARG A 48 -17.22 13.02 -2.02
CA ARG A 48 -15.78 12.81 -1.98
C ARG A 48 -15.42 11.53 -1.24
N GLN A 49 -16.06 11.26 -0.10
CA GLN A 49 -15.86 10.02 0.66
C GLN A 49 -16.25 8.78 -0.17
N LYS A 50 -17.40 8.82 -0.85
CA LYS A 50 -17.82 7.73 -1.73
C LYS A 50 -16.86 7.50 -2.90
N GLU A 51 -16.29 8.57 -3.46
CA GLU A 51 -15.29 8.46 -4.53
C GLU A 51 -13.99 7.82 -4.03
N LEU A 52 -13.53 8.18 -2.83
CA LEU A 52 -12.37 7.56 -2.17
C LEU A 52 -12.63 6.07 -1.90
N GLU A 53 -13.76 5.72 -1.30
CA GLU A 53 -14.15 4.32 -1.05
C GLU A 53 -14.16 3.50 -2.33
N ARG A 54 -14.65 4.07 -3.44
CA ARG A 54 -14.63 3.39 -4.74
C ARG A 54 -13.20 3.13 -5.20
N VAL A 55 -12.32 4.13 -5.16
CA VAL A 55 -10.91 3.97 -5.56
C VAL A 55 -10.18 2.97 -4.67
N ASP A 56 -10.46 2.97 -3.36
CA ASP A 56 -9.90 2.00 -2.42
C ASP A 56 -10.40 0.58 -2.70
N SER A 57 -11.70 0.40 -2.97
CA SER A 57 -12.26 -0.91 -3.34
C SER A 57 -11.69 -1.45 -4.65
N GLU A 58 -11.54 -0.60 -5.67
CA GLU A 58 -10.91 -0.96 -6.95
C GLU A 58 -9.46 -1.41 -6.74
N TRP A 59 -8.72 -0.71 -5.86
CA TRP A 59 -7.35 -1.07 -5.52
C TRP A 59 -7.25 -2.41 -4.79
N GLU A 60 -8.15 -2.68 -3.83
CA GLU A 60 -8.18 -3.99 -3.16
C GLU A 60 -8.49 -5.14 -4.12
N GLU A 61 -9.37 -4.91 -5.09
CA GLU A 61 -9.65 -5.88 -6.15
C GLU A 61 -8.44 -6.11 -7.07
N GLU A 62 -7.79 -5.04 -7.54
CA GLU A 62 -6.58 -5.11 -8.37
C GLU A 62 -5.46 -5.85 -7.62
N LYS A 63 -5.25 -5.51 -6.35
CA LYS A 63 -4.29 -6.17 -5.47
C LYS A 63 -4.60 -7.66 -5.31
N ARG A 64 -5.88 -8.01 -5.15
CA ARG A 64 -6.31 -9.42 -5.03
C ARG A 64 -6.12 -10.19 -6.34
N ARG A 65 -6.54 -9.62 -7.48
CA ARG A 65 -6.48 -10.32 -8.78
C ARG A 65 -5.06 -10.52 -9.28
N GLU A 66 -4.22 -9.50 -9.17
CA GLU A 66 -2.90 -9.53 -9.83
C GLU A 66 -1.74 -9.86 -8.88
N HIS A 67 -1.87 -9.51 -7.59
CA HIS A 67 -0.72 -9.49 -6.68
C HIS A 67 -0.86 -10.41 -5.46
N SER A 68 -2.01 -11.06 -5.28
CA SER A 68 -2.20 -12.01 -4.19
C SER A 68 -2.03 -13.44 -4.70
N SER A 69 -0.94 -14.09 -4.32
CA SER A 69 -0.78 -15.53 -4.52
C SER A 69 -1.34 -16.25 -3.30
N ARG A 70 -2.24 -17.21 -3.54
CA ARG A 70 -2.79 -18.06 -2.48
C ARG A 70 -1.67 -18.90 -1.89
N ASP A 71 -1.46 -18.82 -0.57
CA ASP A 71 -0.50 -19.72 0.08
C ASP A 71 -1.06 -21.16 0.15
N LYS A 72 -0.20 -22.10 0.53
CA LYS A 72 -0.56 -23.54 0.65
C LYS A 72 -1.63 -23.80 1.72
N ASN A 73 -1.83 -22.86 2.63
CA ASN A 73 -2.79 -22.91 3.73
C ASN A 73 -4.10 -22.18 3.40
N GLY A 74 -4.24 -21.66 2.17
CA GLY A 74 -5.44 -20.95 1.73
C GLY A 74 -5.52 -19.49 2.20
N ASN A 75 -4.50 -18.97 2.89
CA ASN A 75 -4.45 -17.58 3.33
C ASN A 75 -3.95 -16.67 2.21
N TRP A 76 -4.55 -15.49 2.12
CA TRP A 76 -4.09 -14.42 1.23
C TRP A 76 -2.98 -13.65 1.93
N ARG A 77 -1.75 -13.76 1.43
CA ARG A 77 -0.63 -12.95 1.92
C ARG A 77 -0.47 -11.71 1.06
N THR A 78 -0.26 -10.57 1.71
CA THR A 78 0.04 -9.33 1.00
C THR A 78 1.53 -9.29 0.61
N PRO A 79 1.90 -8.58 -0.48
CA PRO A 79 3.29 -8.58 -0.98
C PRO A 79 4.35 -8.05 -0.01
N ASP A 80 3.95 -7.28 1.01
CA ASP A 80 4.79 -6.76 2.09
C ASP A 80 5.23 -7.86 3.08
N GLU A 81 4.37 -8.83 3.38
CA GLU A 81 4.72 -10.00 4.21
C GLU A 81 5.72 -10.95 3.52
N PHE A 82 5.92 -10.81 2.20
CA PHE A 82 6.89 -11.62 1.46
C PHE A 82 8.34 -11.17 1.70
N LEU A 83 8.57 -9.93 2.13
CA LEU A 83 9.92 -9.42 2.37
C LEU A 83 10.53 -9.95 3.68
N GLU A 84 9.74 -10.19 4.72
CA GLU A 84 10.29 -10.56 6.04
C GLU A 84 11.10 -11.88 6.03
N PRO A 85 10.59 -13.01 5.48
CA PRO A 85 11.40 -14.22 5.38
C PRO A 85 12.43 -14.19 4.23
N ALA A 86 12.25 -13.31 3.23
CA ALA A 86 13.18 -13.16 2.13
C ALA A 86 14.46 -12.40 2.53
N ILE A 87 14.38 -11.47 3.49
CA ILE A 87 15.56 -10.77 4.02
C ILE A 87 16.44 -11.74 4.84
N GLY A 88 15.83 -12.55 5.71
CA GLY A 88 16.58 -13.52 6.53
C GLY A 88 17.26 -14.62 5.69
N SER A 89 16.53 -15.18 4.71
CA SER A 89 17.09 -16.20 3.81
C SER A 89 18.08 -15.62 2.79
N GLY A 90 17.85 -14.39 2.31
CA GLY A 90 18.75 -13.71 1.37
C GLY A 90 20.12 -13.42 1.97
N ILE A 91 20.19 -13.00 3.24
CA ILE A 91 21.46 -12.73 3.94
C ILE A 91 22.29 -14.00 4.05
N LEU A 92 21.68 -15.14 4.42
CA LEU A 92 22.36 -16.43 4.50
C LEU A 92 22.95 -16.83 3.14
N VAL A 93 22.17 -16.73 2.07
CA VAL A 93 22.66 -17.08 0.72
C VAL A 93 23.81 -16.18 0.30
N VAL A 94 23.72 -14.87 0.53
CA VAL A 94 24.81 -13.93 0.20
C VAL A 94 26.06 -14.22 1.03
N PHE A 95 25.93 -14.52 2.32
CA PHE A 95 27.06 -14.87 3.18
C PHE A 95 27.71 -16.20 2.79
N THR A 96 26.91 -17.24 2.53
CA THR A 96 27.42 -18.53 2.06
C THR A 96 28.14 -18.36 0.73
N PHE A 97 27.57 -17.56 -0.16
CA PHE A 97 28.17 -17.27 -1.45
C PHE A 97 29.51 -16.50 -1.33
N PHE A 98 29.55 -15.48 -0.47
CA PHE A 98 30.76 -14.71 -0.19
C PHE A 98 31.85 -15.57 0.46
N ALA A 99 31.49 -16.45 1.41
CA ALA A 99 32.43 -17.37 2.04
C ALA A 99 33.04 -18.36 1.04
N LEU A 100 32.21 -18.95 0.15
CA LEU A 100 32.69 -19.81 -0.94
C LEU A 100 33.58 -19.06 -1.93
N PHE A 101 33.24 -17.82 -2.26
CA PHE A 101 34.05 -16.97 -3.13
C PHE A 101 35.43 -16.67 -2.52
N VAL A 102 35.49 -16.32 -1.23
CA VAL A 102 36.77 -16.08 -0.52
C VAL A 102 37.59 -17.37 -0.42
N MET A 103 36.96 -18.52 -0.15
CA MET A 103 37.63 -19.82 -0.12
C MET A 103 38.21 -20.19 -1.50
N MET A 104 37.49 -19.89 -2.58
CA MET A 104 37.95 -20.11 -3.95
C MET A 104 39.12 -19.18 -4.34
N LEU A 105 39.15 -17.93 -3.86
CA LEU A 105 40.29 -17.03 -4.08
C LEU A 105 41.56 -17.49 -3.33
N ARG A 106 41.39 -18.21 -2.21
CA ARG A 106 42.48 -18.72 -1.39
C ARG A 106 43.15 -19.96 -1.99
N ASP A 107 42.37 -20.88 -2.56
CA ASP A 107 42.87 -22.09 -3.19
C ASP A 107 43.07 -21.88 -4.70
N ARG A 108 44.32 -21.84 -5.18
CA ARG A 108 44.66 -21.62 -6.61
C ARG A 108 44.20 -22.74 -7.56
N ARG A 109 43.50 -23.77 -7.07
CA ARG A 109 42.95 -24.86 -7.88
C ARG A 109 41.60 -24.43 -8.44
N TYR A 110 41.57 -24.16 -9.75
CA TYR A 110 40.46 -23.62 -10.54
C TYR A 110 39.20 -24.50 -10.63
N GLU A 111 39.09 -25.59 -9.89
CA GLU A 111 37.97 -26.54 -9.99
C GLU A 111 36.65 -26.00 -9.41
N GLY A 112 36.66 -24.89 -8.65
CA GLY A 112 35.46 -24.31 -8.04
C GLY A 112 34.57 -23.45 -8.96
N LEU A 113 35.07 -23.04 -10.13
CA LEU A 113 34.39 -22.10 -11.03
C LEU A 113 33.03 -22.62 -11.56
N PRO A 114 32.88 -23.90 -11.97
CA PRO A 114 31.60 -24.44 -12.43
C PRO A 114 30.53 -24.44 -11.33
N VAL A 115 30.92 -24.76 -10.09
CA VAL A 115 30.01 -24.78 -8.93
C VAL A 115 29.48 -23.38 -8.63
N LEU A 116 30.36 -22.38 -8.75
CA LEU A 116 29.99 -20.99 -8.52
C LEU A 116 28.98 -20.49 -9.55
N VAL A 117 29.21 -20.76 -10.85
CA VAL A 117 28.25 -20.41 -11.92
C VAL A 117 26.90 -21.09 -11.69
N LEU A 118 26.90 -22.36 -11.28
CA LEU A 118 25.70 -23.14 -11.04
C LEU A 118 24.86 -22.60 -9.86
N LEU A 119 25.48 -21.90 -8.90
CA LEU A 119 24.78 -21.22 -7.79
C LEU A 119 24.35 -19.79 -8.15
N VAL A 120 25.20 -18.99 -8.79
CA VAL A 120 24.91 -17.57 -9.09
C VAL A 120 23.76 -17.43 -10.06
N VAL A 121 23.79 -18.19 -11.16
CA VAL A 121 22.85 -18.00 -12.27
C VAL A 121 21.40 -18.20 -11.82
N PRO A 122 21.00 -19.31 -11.17
CA PRO A 122 19.61 -19.49 -10.74
C PRO A 122 19.22 -18.47 -9.67
N PHE A 123 20.13 -18.11 -8.75
CA PHE A 123 19.85 -17.11 -7.73
C PHE A 123 19.65 -15.71 -8.32
N GLY A 124 20.47 -15.33 -9.30
CA GLY A 124 20.34 -14.08 -10.05
C GLY A 124 19.03 -14.01 -10.82
N LEU A 125 18.60 -15.12 -11.44
CA LEU A 125 17.30 -15.19 -12.12
C LEU A 125 16.12 -15.05 -11.14
N MET A 126 16.21 -15.69 -9.97
CA MET A 126 15.21 -15.57 -8.90
C MET A 126 15.08 -14.13 -8.40
N ILE A 127 16.21 -13.46 -8.12
CA ILE A 127 16.22 -12.05 -7.74
C ILE A 127 15.64 -11.18 -8.85
N ALA A 128 16.04 -11.40 -10.11
CA ALA A 128 15.53 -10.63 -11.23
C ALA A 128 14.00 -10.76 -11.37
N ASP A 129 13.44 -11.95 -11.17
CA ASP A 129 11.98 -12.13 -11.17
C ASP A 129 11.30 -11.41 -10.01
N ALA A 130 11.84 -11.54 -8.80
CA ALA A 130 11.34 -10.85 -7.62
C ALA A 130 11.35 -9.31 -7.80
N VAL A 131 12.45 -8.76 -8.33
CA VAL A 131 12.59 -7.32 -8.62
C VAL A 131 11.60 -6.89 -9.70
N ARG A 132 11.37 -7.70 -10.75
CA ARG A 132 10.37 -7.39 -11.79
C ARG A 132 8.95 -7.34 -11.21
N LYS A 133 8.58 -8.31 -10.36
CA LYS A 133 7.28 -8.33 -9.67
C LYS A 133 7.11 -7.15 -8.73
N ALA A 134 8.13 -6.87 -7.91
CA ALA A 134 8.13 -5.71 -7.03
C ALA A 134 7.93 -4.41 -7.82
N ARG A 135 8.69 -4.18 -8.90
CA ARG A 135 8.54 -2.98 -9.73
C ARG A 135 7.14 -2.83 -10.32
N ARG A 136 6.47 -3.92 -10.69
CA ARG A 136 5.07 -3.86 -11.17
C ARG A 136 4.12 -3.42 -10.06
N TYR A 137 4.27 -3.99 -8.87
CA TYR A 137 3.50 -3.60 -7.69
C TYR A 137 3.69 -2.11 -7.35
N TRP A 138 4.94 -1.64 -7.23
CA TRP A 138 5.24 -0.23 -6.92
C TRP A 138 4.68 0.74 -7.96
N ARG A 139 4.67 0.37 -9.24
CA ARG A 139 4.04 1.19 -10.31
C ARG A 139 2.52 1.23 -10.17
N ALA A 140 1.89 0.11 -9.79
CA ALA A 140 0.45 0.08 -9.56
C ALA A 140 0.08 0.90 -8.31
N GLU A 141 0.82 0.74 -7.22
CA GLU A 141 0.63 1.45 -5.98
C GLU A 141 0.83 2.97 -6.13
N SER A 142 1.86 3.40 -6.86
CA SER A 142 2.06 4.83 -7.13
C SER A 142 0.89 5.45 -7.92
N ARG A 143 0.30 4.73 -8.87
CA ARG A 143 -0.92 5.19 -9.57
C ARG A 143 -2.13 5.28 -8.63
N TYR A 144 -2.28 4.34 -7.71
CA TYR A 144 -3.33 4.39 -6.69
C TYR A 144 -3.14 5.59 -5.76
N ARG A 145 -1.93 5.76 -5.20
CA ARG A 145 -1.57 6.89 -4.34
C ARG A 145 -1.80 8.23 -5.03
N ALA A 146 -1.41 8.37 -6.30
CA ALA A 146 -1.64 9.59 -7.08
C ALA A 146 -3.13 9.88 -7.32
N ARG A 147 -3.95 8.84 -7.59
CA ARG A 147 -5.42 9.00 -7.74
C ARG A 147 -6.06 9.44 -6.43
N ARG A 148 -5.67 8.82 -5.32
CA ARG A 148 -6.19 9.15 -3.99
C ARG A 148 -5.83 10.58 -3.58
N THR A 149 -4.57 10.98 -3.74
CA THR A 149 -4.15 12.35 -3.41
C THR A 149 -4.85 13.40 -4.28
N ALA A 150 -5.13 13.10 -5.54
CA ALA A 150 -5.88 13.99 -6.43
C ALA A 150 -7.32 14.23 -5.94
N ILE A 151 -8.00 13.20 -5.41
CA ILE A 151 -9.33 13.34 -4.80
C ILE A 151 -9.24 14.09 -3.47
N GLU A 152 -8.20 13.81 -2.67
CA GLU A 152 -8.01 14.48 -1.38
C GLU A 152 -7.69 15.97 -1.51
N HIS A 153 -6.98 16.37 -2.56
CA HIS A 153 -6.63 17.78 -2.82
C HIS A 153 -7.64 18.48 -3.73
N ARG A 154 -8.65 17.76 -4.24
CA ARG A 154 -9.70 18.40 -5.04
C ARG A 154 -10.44 19.41 -4.16
N PRO A 155 -10.43 20.71 -4.53
CA PRO A 155 -11.20 21.70 -3.81
C PRO A 155 -12.68 21.29 -3.87
N PRO A 156 -13.45 21.47 -2.79
CA PRO A 156 -14.87 21.18 -2.81
C PRO A 156 -15.51 21.99 -3.93
N ASP A 157 -15.99 21.29 -4.95
CA ASP A 157 -16.38 21.89 -6.21
C ASP A 157 -17.49 22.93 -5.96
N VAL A 158 -17.21 24.16 -6.38
CA VAL A 158 -18.09 25.32 -6.25
C VAL A 158 -19.08 25.27 -7.42
N TRP A 159 -20.04 24.33 -7.34
CA TRP A 159 -21.29 24.40 -8.10
C TRP A 159 -22.30 25.24 -7.32
#